data_AF-A0AAW9QNF9-F1
#
_entry.id   AF-A0AAW9QNF9-F1
#
_cell.length_a   1.000
_cell.length_b   1.000
_cell.length_c   1.000
_cell.angle_alpha   90.00
_cell.angle_beta   90.00
_cell.angle_gamma   90.00
#
_symmetry.space_group_name_H-M   'P 1'
#
loop_
_entity.id
_entity.type
_entity.pdbx_description
1 polymer ?
#
loop_
_entity_poly.entity_id
_entity_poly.type
_entity_poly.pdbx_seq_one_letter_code
_entity_poly.pdbx_strand_id
1 'polypeptide(L)'
;MTVTFSIAGHAKGDLIGYGVWFWRTAAVTYTLQGGSDKRTLTEYGDASWNKAGSMWPAPDTSPVEVTLTLTAKAKGAVALYAPMCGRVQHKYLDDARPELMRNMYQFAPEALFISEDGAGEVVIEAAEDASSTDLPVILKSCNRCGRFLPVNVPVERDQLSFSNHCVADHRRPCKHATFGRLRNVEDAKEVLQLDYGYQLECRFCKKFEVNAAHNPQRTSAQMKEDGARRRAFELLLAELYGGTPQLRYRHEKGTELADDVWKRFGCACFNCGAKLPTPRDMHLDHTRPLALLWPLDGTATVLCGSCNSEKRDRAPSDFYTPAKLAALAKITGIPPDDLAKTHPNEEALALLLRRLDWFFGEFLLREEMTKERDGKIAGELVVKALQKVLARSGQHKGMNLQAEYDRRRTQKR
;
A
#
# COMPACT_ATOMS: atom_id res chain seq x y z
N MET A 1 -22.43 -4.71 -19.36
CA MET A 1 -21.94 -3.40 -19.82
C MET A 1 -20.47 -3.55 -20.18
N THR A 2 -20.06 -2.97 -21.29
CA THR A 2 -18.71 -3.08 -21.83
C THR A 2 -18.16 -1.68 -22.06
N VAL A 3 -16.90 -1.45 -21.71
CA VAL A 3 -16.15 -0.23 -22.02
C VAL A 3 -14.94 -0.63 -22.84
N THR A 4 -14.91 -0.20 -24.09
CA THR A 4 -13.83 -0.49 -25.03
C THR A 4 -13.00 0.77 -25.24
N PHE A 5 -11.69 0.65 -25.06
CA PHE A 5 -10.70 1.70 -25.25
C PHE A 5 -9.86 1.35 -26.47
N SER A 6 -9.90 2.18 -27.50
CA SER A 6 -9.17 1.98 -28.76
C SER A 6 -8.10 3.05 -28.93
N ILE A 7 -6.85 2.64 -29.03
CA ILE A 7 -5.68 3.51 -29.17
C ILE A 7 -4.97 3.19 -30.48
N ALA A 8 -4.96 4.12 -31.41
CA ALA A 8 -4.32 3.99 -32.72
C ALA A 8 -3.39 5.19 -33.00
N GLY A 9 -2.63 5.14 -34.09
CA GLY A 9 -1.83 6.28 -34.56
C GLY A 9 -0.61 6.62 -33.70
N HIS A 10 -0.20 5.73 -32.79
CA HIS A 10 0.99 5.91 -31.97
C HIS A 10 2.24 5.30 -32.62
N ALA A 11 3.41 5.83 -32.27
CA ALA A 11 4.69 5.27 -32.66
C ALA A 11 5.26 4.32 -31.60
N LYS A 12 6.20 3.46 -32.00
CA LYS A 12 6.99 2.67 -31.05
C LYS A 12 7.68 3.58 -30.04
N GLY A 13 7.49 3.29 -28.76
CA GLY A 13 8.05 4.07 -27.66
C GLY A 13 7.17 5.21 -27.17
N ASP A 14 6.12 5.59 -27.91
CA ASP A 14 5.13 6.55 -27.42
C ASP A 14 4.51 6.02 -26.13
N LEU A 15 4.37 6.89 -25.14
CA LEU A 15 3.66 6.52 -23.92
C LEU A 15 2.17 6.50 -24.22
N ILE A 16 1.53 5.35 -24.08
CA ILE A 16 0.08 5.18 -24.29
C ILE A 16 -0.57 4.72 -23.00
N GLY A 17 -1.87 4.98 -22.87
CA GLY A 17 -2.61 4.53 -21.70
C GLY A 17 -4.12 4.58 -21.88
N TYR A 18 -4.80 3.89 -20.97
CA TYR A 18 -6.25 3.93 -20.82
C TYR A 18 -6.58 3.96 -19.34
N GLY A 19 -7.75 4.46 -18.99
CA GLY A 19 -8.28 4.28 -17.66
C GLY A 19 -9.64 4.91 -17.44
N VAL A 20 -10.23 4.52 -16.32
CA VAL A 20 -11.58 4.89 -15.91
C VAL A 20 -11.70 4.76 -14.40
N TRP A 21 -12.46 5.66 -13.78
CA TRP A 21 -13.00 5.44 -12.45
C TRP A 21 -14.40 4.85 -12.59
N PHE A 22 -14.71 3.80 -11.85
CA PHE A 22 -16.01 3.13 -11.97
C PHE A 22 -16.56 2.75 -10.60
N TRP A 23 -17.86 2.81 -10.44
CA TRP A 23 -18.56 2.31 -9.26
C TRP A 23 -19.45 1.14 -9.66
N ARG A 24 -19.71 0.22 -8.73
CA ARG A 24 -20.54 -0.97 -8.97
C ARG A 24 -21.22 -1.47 -7.69
N THR A 25 -22.40 -2.08 -7.84
CA THR A 25 -23.03 -2.85 -6.74
C THR A 25 -22.36 -4.21 -6.52
N ALA A 26 -22.51 -4.82 -5.34
CA ALA A 26 -21.90 -6.12 -5.00
C ALA A 26 -22.19 -7.26 -5.98
N ALA A 27 -23.33 -7.24 -6.67
CA ALA A 27 -23.72 -8.27 -7.65
C ALA A 27 -22.98 -8.16 -8.99
N VAL A 28 -22.25 -7.06 -9.24
CA VAL A 28 -21.51 -6.83 -10.48
C VAL A 28 -20.05 -7.25 -10.30
N THR A 29 -19.62 -8.18 -11.15
CA THR A 29 -18.21 -8.54 -11.31
C THR A 29 -17.63 -7.84 -12.54
N TYR A 30 -16.31 -7.78 -12.65
CA TYR A 30 -15.68 -7.19 -13.83
C TYR A 30 -14.38 -7.90 -14.20
N THR A 31 -14.02 -7.79 -15.46
CA THR A 31 -12.79 -8.32 -16.03
C THR A 31 -12.18 -7.28 -16.98
N LEU A 32 -10.85 -7.35 -17.14
CA LEU A 32 -10.10 -6.43 -17.98
C LEU A 32 -9.23 -7.24 -18.93
N GLN A 33 -9.40 -7.02 -20.23
CA GLN A 33 -8.73 -7.76 -21.30
C GLN A 33 -8.02 -6.78 -22.25
N GLY A 34 -6.91 -7.21 -22.84
CA GLY A 34 -6.08 -6.37 -23.70
C GLY A 34 -5.09 -5.45 -22.95
N GLY A 35 -4.30 -4.72 -23.73
CA GLY A 35 -3.29 -3.76 -23.23
C GLY A 35 -2.13 -4.41 -22.48
N SER A 36 -1.48 -3.62 -21.60
CA SER A 36 -0.35 -4.10 -20.79
C SER A 36 -0.78 -4.98 -19.62
N ASP A 37 -0.01 -6.04 -19.34
CA ASP A 37 -0.13 -6.87 -18.13
C ASP A 37 0.05 -6.07 -16.83
N LYS A 38 0.88 -5.02 -16.87
CA LYS A 38 1.05 -4.12 -15.73
C LYS A 38 -0.06 -3.11 -15.74
N ARG A 39 -1.05 -3.28 -14.86
CA ARG A 39 -2.24 -2.43 -14.81
C ARG A 39 -2.74 -2.24 -13.38
N THR A 40 -3.48 -1.16 -13.21
CA THR A 40 -4.29 -0.91 -12.03
C THR A 40 -5.67 -1.51 -12.27
N LEU A 41 -6.14 -2.32 -11.34
CA LEU A 41 -7.52 -2.78 -11.27
C LEU A 41 -7.85 -2.98 -9.79
N THR A 42 -8.59 -2.04 -9.20
CA THR A 42 -8.92 -2.09 -7.78
C THR A 42 -10.16 -2.94 -7.53
N GLU A 43 -10.19 -3.64 -6.40
CA GLU A 43 -11.26 -4.57 -5.99
C GLU A 43 -12.04 -4.07 -4.76
N TYR A 44 -12.34 -2.77 -4.71
CA TYR A 44 -13.10 -2.16 -3.63
C TYR A 44 -14.59 -2.57 -3.66
N GLY A 45 -15.21 -2.48 -2.49
CA GLY A 45 -16.63 -2.80 -2.28
C GLY A 45 -17.59 -1.82 -2.96
N ASP A 46 -18.89 -2.03 -2.77
CA ASP A 46 -19.96 -1.18 -3.31
C ASP A 46 -20.14 0.15 -2.55
N ALA A 47 -19.46 0.33 -1.42
CA ALA A 47 -19.34 1.64 -0.77
C ALA A 47 -18.30 2.57 -1.44
N SER A 48 -17.54 2.06 -2.41
CA SER A 48 -16.36 2.73 -2.96
C SER A 48 -16.36 2.73 -4.48
N TRP A 49 -15.94 3.85 -5.06
CA TRP A 49 -15.49 3.91 -6.44
C TRP A 49 -14.18 3.13 -6.57
N ASN A 50 -14.00 2.51 -7.72
CA ASN A 50 -12.85 1.76 -8.17
C ASN A 50 -12.13 2.51 -9.29
N LYS A 51 -10.96 2.01 -9.66
CA LYS A 51 -10.25 2.45 -10.85
C LYS A 51 -9.63 1.29 -11.62
N ALA A 52 -9.71 1.39 -12.94
CA ALA A 52 -9.01 0.54 -13.88
C ALA A 52 -8.15 1.40 -14.80
N GLY A 53 -6.99 0.91 -15.20
CA GLY A 53 -6.16 1.62 -16.16
C GLY A 53 -4.73 1.15 -16.21
N SER A 54 -4.01 1.59 -17.23
CA SER A 54 -2.58 1.39 -17.34
C SER A 54 -1.93 2.50 -18.17
N MET A 55 -0.61 2.60 -18.05
CA MET A 55 0.24 3.47 -18.86
C MET A 55 1.56 2.75 -19.12
N TRP A 56 1.94 2.64 -20.39
CA TRP A 56 3.14 1.92 -20.83
C TRP A 56 3.66 2.44 -22.18
N PRO A 57 4.96 2.27 -22.48
CA PRO A 57 5.49 2.59 -23.81
C PRO A 57 4.96 1.60 -24.84
N ALA A 58 4.47 2.08 -25.97
CA ALA A 58 3.97 1.26 -27.06
C ALA A 58 5.10 0.38 -27.64
N PRO A 59 4.88 -0.93 -27.79
CA PRO A 59 5.91 -1.84 -28.29
C PRO A 59 6.19 -1.65 -29.80
N ASP A 60 5.17 -1.25 -30.54
CA ASP A 60 5.16 -1.02 -31.98
C ASP A 60 4.05 -0.02 -32.35
N THR A 61 3.61 0.00 -33.60
CA THR A 61 2.59 0.93 -34.14
C THR A 61 1.20 0.29 -34.26
N SER A 62 1.03 -0.96 -33.81
CA SER A 62 -0.22 -1.69 -33.95
C SER A 62 -1.30 -1.08 -33.07
N PRO A 63 -2.55 -0.91 -33.56
CA PRO A 63 -3.64 -0.46 -32.72
C PRO A 63 -3.80 -1.34 -31.48
N VAL A 64 -4.08 -0.71 -30.35
CA VAL A 64 -4.33 -1.39 -29.08
C VAL A 64 -5.80 -1.24 -28.74
N GLU A 65 -6.45 -2.36 -28.45
CA GLU A 65 -7.78 -2.41 -27.88
C GLU A 65 -7.72 -2.96 -26.44
N VAL A 66 -8.48 -2.35 -25.55
CA VAL A 66 -8.64 -2.78 -24.17
C VAL A 66 -10.11 -2.78 -23.81
N THR A 67 -10.58 -3.85 -23.18
CA THR A 67 -11.99 -4.02 -22.84
C THR A 67 -12.17 -4.26 -21.36
N LEU A 68 -12.92 -3.36 -20.70
CA LEU A 68 -13.45 -3.56 -19.36
C LEU A 68 -14.89 -4.08 -19.46
N THR A 69 -15.09 -5.34 -19.10
CA THR A 69 -16.43 -5.95 -19.06
C THR A 69 -16.96 -5.94 -17.64
N LEU A 70 -18.15 -5.38 -17.44
CA LEU A 70 -18.89 -5.42 -16.18
C LEU A 70 -20.13 -6.30 -16.33
N THR A 71 -20.15 -7.39 -15.57
CA THR A 71 -21.15 -8.47 -15.64
C THR A 71 -21.93 -8.54 -14.34
N ALA A 72 -23.23 -8.32 -14.42
CA ALA A 72 -24.16 -8.43 -13.29
C ALA A 72 -24.63 -9.89 -13.13
N LYS A 73 -24.44 -10.48 -11.95
CA LYS A 73 -24.97 -11.83 -11.62
C LYS A 73 -26.43 -11.81 -11.16
N ALA A 74 -26.90 -10.63 -10.77
CA ALA A 74 -28.27 -10.30 -10.41
C ALA A 74 -28.48 -8.81 -10.73
N LYS A 75 -29.69 -8.27 -10.54
CA LYS A 75 -29.96 -6.83 -10.75
C LYS A 75 -28.91 -5.98 -10.02
N GLY A 76 -28.24 -5.10 -10.76
CA GLY A 76 -27.13 -4.30 -10.26
C GLY A 76 -27.01 -2.99 -11.02
N ALA A 77 -26.11 -2.13 -10.53
CA ALA A 77 -25.86 -0.82 -11.13
C ALA A 77 -24.36 -0.61 -11.26
N VAL A 78 -23.99 0.18 -12.28
CA VAL A 78 -22.63 0.59 -12.59
C VAL A 78 -22.66 2.08 -12.90
N ALA A 79 -21.64 2.81 -12.46
CA ALA A 79 -21.39 4.17 -12.89
C ALA A 79 -19.95 4.29 -13.39
N LEU A 80 -19.74 5.14 -14.39
CA LEU A 80 -18.42 5.47 -14.91
C LEU A 80 -18.14 6.95 -14.70
N TYR A 81 -16.88 7.27 -14.48
CA TYR A 81 -16.41 8.65 -14.44
C TYR A 81 -15.13 8.77 -15.27
N ALA A 82 -15.17 9.71 -16.22
CA ALA A 82 -14.08 10.10 -17.10
C ALA A 82 -13.28 8.92 -17.70
N PRO A 83 -13.91 8.00 -18.45
CA PRO A 83 -13.17 7.01 -19.21
C PRO A 83 -12.36 7.71 -20.32
N MET A 84 -11.08 7.33 -20.45
CA MET A 84 -10.18 7.95 -21.42
C MET A 84 -9.11 6.96 -21.88
N CYS A 85 -8.61 7.15 -23.11
CA CYS A 85 -7.44 6.47 -23.61
C CYS A 85 -6.73 7.32 -24.67
N GLY A 86 -5.50 6.95 -25.00
CA GLY A 86 -4.73 7.64 -26.02
C GLY A 86 -3.23 7.68 -25.70
N ARG A 87 -2.53 8.54 -26.44
CA ARG A 87 -1.13 8.90 -26.17
C ARG A 87 -1.07 9.84 -24.97
N VAL A 88 -0.21 9.51 -24.02
CA VAL A 88 -0.01 10.27 -22.79
C VAL A 88 1.20 11.19 -22.95
N GLN A 89 1.00 12.49 -22.73
CA GLN A 89 2.05 13.49 -22.78
C GLN A 89 1.95 14.44 -21.59
N HIS A 90 3.08 14.66 -20.93
CA HIS A 90 3.17 15.64 -19.86
C HIS A 90 4.64 15.97 -19.63
N LYS A 91 4.97 17.25 -19.39
CA LYS A 91 6.34 17.73 -19.11
C LYS A 91 7.13 16.99 -18.02
N TYR A 92 6.47 16.17 -17.19
CA TYR A 92 7.11 15.37 -16.13
C TYR A 92 7.41 13.94 -16.55
N LEU A 93 6.88 13.51 -17.69
CA LEU A 93 7.05 12.20 -18.27
C LEU A 93 8.14 12.24 -19.36
N ASP A 94 8.21 13.33 -20.12
CA ASP A 94 9.12 13.49 -21.26
C ASP A 94 10.59 13.29 -20.86
N ASP A 95 11.03 13.96 -19.78
CA ASP A 95 12.41 13.87 -19.26
C ASP A 95 12.51 13.11 -17.91
N ALA A 96 11.54 12.25 -17.63
CA ALA A 96 11.51 11.51 -16.38
C ALA A 96 12.71 10.55 -16.29
N ARG A 97 13.42 10.57 -15.14
CA ARG A 97 14.40 9.53 -14.83
C ARG A 97 13.75 8.14 -14.89
N PRO A 98 14.41 7.11 -15.46
CA PRO A 98 13.81 5.78 -15.65
C PRO A 98 13.24 5.15 -14.37
N GLU A 99 13.82 5.42 -13.20
CA GLU A 99 13.33 4.91 -11.91
C GLU A 99 11.94 5.44 -11.56
N LEU A 100 11.60 6.65 -12.00
CA LEU A 100 10.27 7.23 -11.82
C LEU A 100 9.25 6.62 -12.78
N MET A 101 9.66 6.01 -13.88
CA MET A 101 8.73 5.47 -14.88
C MET A 101 8.24 4.05 -14.57
N ARG A 102 9.01 3.28 -13.79
CA ARG A 102 8.78 1.83 -13.56
C ARG A 102 7.39 1.43 -13.09
N ASN A 103 6.74 2.25 -12.26
CA ASN A 103 5.43 1.96 -11.68
C ASN A 103 4.35 2.97 -12.08
N MET A 104 4.53 3.65 -13.20
CA MET A 104 3.58 4.69 -13.62
C MET A 104 2.18 4.18 -13.93
N TYR A 105 2.03 2.91 -14.35
CA TYR A 105 0.74 2.25 -14.49
C TYR A 105 -0.13 2.30 -13.22
N GLN A 106 0.46 2.38 -12.02
CA GLN A 106 -0.25 2.46 -10.74
C GLN A 106 -0.97 3.80 -10.50
N PHE A 107 -0.61 4.81 -11.30
CA PHE A 107 -1.17 6.16 -11.23
C PHE A 107 -2.21 6.39 -12.32
N ALA A 108 -2.53 5.38 -13.14
CA ALA A 108 -3.71 5.44 -13.99
C ALA A 108 -4.97 5.33 -13.11
N PRO A 109 -6.06 6.05 -13.45
CA PRO A 109 -6.17 6.99 -14.56
C PRO A 109 -5.65 8.41 -14.25
N GLU A 110 -5.34 8.76 -12.99
CA GLU A 110 -4.98 10.15 -12.64
C GLU A 110 -3.71 10.70 -13.32
N ALA A 111 -2.83 9.86 -13.84
CA ALA A 111 -1.62 10.24 -14.57
C ALA A 111 -1.80 10.27 -16.10
N LEU A 112 -3.00 9.96 -16.61
CA LEU A 112 -3.28 9.96 -18.04
C LEU A 112 -3.58 11.39 -18.51
N PHE A 113 -2.53 12.10 -18.89
CA PHE A 113 -2.63 13.38 -19.59
C PHE A 113 -2.66 13.08 -21.09
N ILE A 114 -3.84 12.78 -21.60
CA ILE A 114 -4.02 12.42 -23.01
C ILE A 114 -3.78 13.67 -23.87
N SER A 115 -2.90 13.57 -24.87
CA SER A 115 -2.66 14.68 -25.80
C SER A 115 -3.88 14.86 -26.72
N GLU A 116 -4.20 16.10 -27.07
CA GLU A 116 -5.36 16.39 -27.93
C GLU A 116 -5.26 15.68 -29.29
N ASP A 117 -4.05 15.62 -29.84
CA ASP A 117 -3.74 14.95 -31.12
C ASP A 117 -3.55 13.42 -31.01
N GLY A 118 -3.61 12.89 -29.79
CA GLY A 118 -3.39 11.48 -29.48
C GLY A 118 -4.57 10.84 -28.76
N ALA A 119 -5.73 11.50 -28.74
CA ALA A 119 -6.93 10.97 -28.11
C ALA A 119 -7.39 9.68 -28.81
N GLY A 120 -7.54 8.61 -28.02
CA GLY A 120 -8.16 7.37 -28.47
C GLY A 120 -9.69 7.46 -28.44
N GLU A 121 -10.32 6.40 -28.90
CA GLU A 121 -11.77 6.26 -28.88
C GLU A 121 -12.22 5.43 -27.67
N VAL A 122 -13.29 5.88 -27.01
CA VAL A 122 -13.93 5.15 -25.93
C VAL A 122 -15.37 4.84 -26.33
N VAL A 123 -15.69 3.55 -26.43
CA VAL A 123 -17.05 3.07 -26.71
C VAL A 123 -17.62 2.43 -25.45
N ILE A 124 -18.84 2.83 -25.07
CA ILE A 124 -19.55 2.30 -23.90
C ILE A 124 -20.83 1.64 -24.37
N GLU A 125 -20.96 0.35 -24.10
CA GLU A 125 -22.12 -0.45 -24.46
C GLU A 125 -22.83 -0.95 -23.21
N ALA A 126 -24.07 -0.50 -22.99
CA ALA A 126 -24.94 -1.01 -21.93
C ALA A 126 -25.83 -2.15 -22.46
N ALA A 127 -26.43 -2.92 -21.55
CA ALA A 127 -27.47 -3.88 -21.94
C ALA A 127 -28.71 -3.11 -22.44
N GLU A 128 -29.47 -3.68 -23.39
CA GLU A 128 -30.64 -3.02 -23.98
C GLU A 128 -31.70 -2.63 -22.94
N ASP A 129 -31.81 -3.38 -21.85
CA ASP A 129 -32.75 -3.16 -20.74
C ASP A 129 -32.18 -2.27 -19.62
N ALA A 130 -30.98 -1.71 -19.79
CA ALA A 130 -30.37 -0.84 -18.80
C ALA A 130 -31.09 0.53 -18.76
N SER A 131 -31.36 1.01 -17.55
CA SER A 131 -31.78 2.39 -17.31
C SER A 131 -30.59 3.25 -16.93
N SER A 132 -30.63 4.54 -17.29
CA SER A 132 -29.63 5.52 -16.93
C SER A 132 -30.09 6.36 -15.74
N THR A 133 -29.18 6.55 -14.78
CA THR A 133 -29.32 7.51 -13.69
C THR A 133 -27.94 8.01 -13.31
N ASP A 134 -27.87 9.22 -12.79
CA ASP A 134 -26.64 9.78 -12.27
C ASP A 134 -26.33 9.22 -10.87
N LEU A 135 -25.03 8.98 -10.62
CA LEU A 135 -24.50 8.63 -9.31
C LEU A 135 -23.56 9.73 -8.85
N PRO A 136 -23.74 10.30 -7.63
CA PRO A 136 -22.83 11.30 -7.10
C PRO A 136 -21.39 10.79 -6.97
N VAL A 137 -20.43 11.64 -7.34
CA VAL A 137 -18.99 11.41 -7.16
C VAL A 137 -18.37 12.62 -6.47
N ILE A 138 -17.57 12.38 -5.44
CA ILE A 138 -16.86 13.45 -4.73
C ILE A 138 -15.50 13.65 -5.36
N LEU A 139 -15.24 14.87 -5.82
CA LEU A 139 -13.95 15.25 -6.38
C LEU A 139 -13.20 16.15 -5.39
N LYS A 140 -11.90 15.90 -5.27
CA LYS A 140 -10.98 16.74 -4.49
C LYS A 140 -10.03 17.46 -5.43
N SER A 141 -9.84 18.76 -5.23
CA SER A 141 -8.83 19.53 -5.96
C SER A 141 -7.40 19.15 -5.52
N CYS A 142 -6.51 19.09 -6.50
CA CYS A 142 -5.08 18.94 -6.28
C CYS A 142 -4.43 20.32 -6.14
N ASN A 143 -3.70 20.56 -5.04
CA ASN A 143 -3.03 21.84 -4.78
C ASN A 143 -1.85 22.15 -5.73
N ARG A 144 -1.51 21.25 -6.66
CA ARG A 144 -0.43 21.44 -7.64
C ARG A 144 -0.93 21.61 -9.06
N CYS A 145 -1.72 20.66 -9.55
CA CYS A 145 -2.25 20.75 -10.92
C CYS A 145 -3.66 21.35 -11.02
N GLY A 146 -4.31 21.71 -9.90
CA GLY A 146 -5.65 22.29 -9.89
C GLY A 146 -6.79 21.32 -10.24
N ARG A 147 -6.49 20.18 -10.88
CA ARG A 147 -7.51 19.19 -11.29
C ARG A 147 -8.32 18.67 -10.10
N PHE A 148 -9.62 18.55 -10.32
CA PHE A 148 -10.55 17.85 -9.45
C PHE A 148 -10.55 16.36 -9.79
N LEU A 149 -10.17 15.52 -8.83
CA LEU A 149 -10.02 14.08 -9.03
C LEU A 149 -10.79 13.29 -7.98
N PRO A 150 -11.34 12.11 -8.32
CA PRO A 150 -12.18 11.32 -7.42
C PRO A 150 -11.48 10.91 -6.11
N VAL A 151 -12.28 10.88 -5.04
CA VAL A 151 -11.91 10.33 -3.72
C VAL A 151 -13.06 9.50 -3.13
N ASN A 152 -12.75 8.50 -2.31
CA ASN A 152 -13.74 7.67 -1.61
C ASN A 152 -13.94 8.16 -0.18
N VAL A 153 -15.01 8.89 0.07
CA VAL A 153 -15.32 9.39 1.42
C VAL A 153 -15.87 8.29 2.35
N PRO A 154 -16.78 7.39 1.91
CA PRO A 154 -17.31 6.36 2.81
C PRO A 154 -16.24 5.42 3.35
N VAL A 155 -15.23 5.10 2.52
CA VAL A 155 -14.09 4.25 2.88
C VAL A 155 -12.79 4.91 2.41
N GLU A 156 -12.28 5.87 3.19
CA GLU A 156 -11.11 6.68 2.81
C GLU A 156 -9.83 5.89 2.49
N ARG A 157 -9.74 4.65 2.98
CA ARG A 157 -8.63 3.73 2.73
C ARG A 157 -8.63 3.14 1.32
N ASP A 158 -9.77 3.18 0.64
CA ASP A 158 -9.92 2.79 -0.76
C ASP A 158 -9.42 3.94 -1.64
N GLN A 159 -8.09 4.10 -1.69
CA GLN A 159 -7.45 5.25 -2.32
C GLN A 159 -7.58 5.25 -3.84
N LEU A 160 -8.22 6.30 -4.35
CA LEU A 160 -8.24 6.62 -5.78
C LEU A 160 -7.02 7.49 -6.15
N SER A 161 -7.25 8.79 -6.33
CA SER A 161 -6.26 9.73 -6.87
C SER A 161 -5.42 10.43 -5.80
N PHE A 162 -5.75 10.26 -4.52
CA PHE A 162 -5.04 10.84 -3.38
C PHE A 162 -4.71 9.76 -2.34
N SER A 163 -3.53 9.85 -1.74
CA SER A 163 -3.20 9.02 -0.57
C SER A 163 -3.71 9.66 0.72
N ASN A 164 -3.89 8.87 1.77
CA ASN A 164 -4.30 9.40 3.07
C ASN A 164 -3.19 10.20 3.77
N HIS A 165 -3.59 11.08 4.70
CA HIS A 165 -2.68 11.87 5.51
C HIS A 165 -2.36 11.22 6.88
N CYS A 166 -3.39 11.04 7.71
CA CYS A 166 -3.27 10.54 9.08
C CYS A 166 -3.65 9.06 9.15
N VAL A 167 -2.71 8.17 8.81
CA VAL A 167 -2.93 6.72 8.88
C VAL A 167 -2.77 6.14 10.29
N ALA A 168 -2.05 6.83 11.17
CA ALA A 168 -1.81 6.36 12.53
C ALA A 168 -3.03 6.60 13.43
N ASP A 169 -3.47 5.57 14.16
CA ASP A 169 -4.69 5.59 15.00
C ASP A 169 -4.77 6.81 15.92
N HIS A 170 -3.68 7.15 16.62
CA HIS A 170 -3.64 8.29 17.54
C HIS A 170 -3.77 9.67 16.86
N ARG A 171 -3.73 9.73 15.52
CA ARG A 171 -3.90 10.95 14.72
C ARG A 171 -5.27 11.03 14.05
N ARG A 172 -6.14 10.03 14.27
CA ARG A 172 -7.50 9.95 13.73
C ARG A 172 -8.54 10.41 14.77
N PRO A 173 -9.63 11.09 14.37
CA PRO A 173 -9.86 11.64 13.03
C PRO A 173 -8.84 12.74 12.69
N CYS A 174 -8.60 12.99 11.40
CA CYS A 174 -7.57 13.90 10.94
C CYS A 174 -7.91 15.36 11.33
N LYS A 175 -7.21 15.88 12.36
CA LYS A 175 -7.45 17.24 12.87
C LYS A 175 -6.72 18.34 12.08
N HIS A 176 -5.92 17.99 11.08
CA HIS A 176 -5.15 18.96 10.31
C HIS A 176 -6.04 19.70 9.31
N ALA A 177 -6.09 21.02 9.41
CA ALA A 177 -7.08 21.86 8.74
C ALA A 177 -7.17 21.66 7.22
N THR A 178 -6.05 21.49 6.54
CA THR A 178 -5.98 21.40 5.07
C THR A 178 -6.08 19.96 4.53
N PHE A 179 -6.00 18.96 5.40
CA PHE A 179 -6.00 17.54 5.02
C PHE A 179 -7.27 16.81 5.44
N GLY A 180 -7.78 17.14 6.63
CA GLY A 180 -8.92 16.47 7.25
C GLY A 180 -10.25 17.21 7.11
N ARG A 181 -10.24 18.48 6.69
CA ARG A 181 -11.45 19.26 6.44
C ARG A 181 -11.50 19.72 5.00
N LEU A 182 -12.35 19.09 4.20
CA LEU A 182 -12.63 19.52 2.83
C LEU A 182 -13.80 20.49 2.84
N ARG A 183 -13.69 21.59 2.11
CA ARG A 183 -14.78 22.56 1.93
C ARG A 183 -15.33 22.40 0.52
N ASN A 184 -16.65 22.43 0.38
CA ASN A 184 -17.25 22.51 -0.94
C ASN A 184 -16.87 23.86 -1.57
N VAL A 185 -16.54 23.84 -2.86
CA VAL A 185 -16.18 25.03 -3.63
C VAL A 185 -17.40 25.86 -4.01
N GLU A 186 -18.57 25.23 -4.08
CA GLU A 186 -19.86 25.88 -4.39
C GLU A 186 -20.56 26.38 -3.12
N ASP A 187 -20.42 25.68 -1.99
CA ASP A 187 -20.93 26.11 -0.69
C ASP A 187 -19.84 26.01 0.40
N ALA A 188 -19.24 27.15 0.73
CA ALA A 188 -18.19 27.22 1.75
C ALA A 188 -18.64 26.84 3.17
N LYS A 189 -19.96 26.77 3.44
CA LYS A 189 -20.50 26.30 4.73
C LYS A 189 -20.52 24.78 4.80
N GLU A 190 -20.55 24.09 3.67
CA GLU A 190 -20.46 22.64 3.62
C GLU A 190 -19.01 22.20 3.84
N VAL A 191 -18.78 21.57 5.00
CA VAL A 191 -17.46 21.08 5.40
C VAL A 191 -17.55 19.59 5.69
N LEU A 192 -16.75 18.82 4.96
CA LEU A 192 -16.59 17.40 5.18
C LEU A 192 -15.37 17.13 6.07
N GLN A 193 -15.61 16.55 7.25
CA GLN A 193 -14.57 16.08 8.15
C GLN A 193 -14.21 14.62 7.84
N LEU A 194 -12.94 14.38 7.56
CA LEU A 194 -12.36 13.09 7.20
C LEU A 194 -11.69 12.43 8.42
N ASP A 195 -11.76 11.10 8.50
CA ASP A 195 -11.10 10.28 9.53
C ASP A 195 -9.59 10.18 9.28
N TYR A 196 -9.18 9.85 8.06
CA TYR A 196 -7.77 9.75 7.68
C TYR A 196 -7.27 11.02 7.01
N GLY A 197 -8.16 11.76 6.34
CA GLY A 197 -7.81 12.91 5.51
C GLY A 197 -7.05 12.51 4.26
N TYR A 198 -6.99 13.43 3.29
CA TYR A 198 -6.25 13.25 2.04
C TYR A 198 -5.07 14.21 1.94
N GLN A 199 -4.01 13.76 1.27
CA GLN A 199 -2.87 14.61 0.92
C GLN A 199 -3.33 15.78 0.02
N LEU A 200 -2.60 16.89 0.05
CA LEU A 200 -2.94 18.09 -0.73
C LEU A 200 -2.77 17.84 -2.23
N GLU A 201 -1.74 17.09 -2.59
CA GLU A 201 -1.42 16.72 -3.97
C GLU A 201 -2.00 15.36 -4.34
N CYS A 202 -2.46 15.24 -5.59
CA CYS A 202 -2.78 13.94 -6.16
C CYS A 202 -1.52 13.08 -6.23
N ARG A 203 -1.70 11.76 -6.34
CA ARG A 203 -0.60 10.79 -6.33
C ARG A 203 0.45 11.07 -7.40
N PHE A 204 0.03 11.52 -8.59
CA PHE A 204 0.93 11.94 -9.68
C PHE A 204 1.78 13.16 -9.27
N CYS A 205 1.15 14.27 -8.89
CA CYS A 205 1.87 15.48 -8.49
C CYS A 205 2.76 15.22 -7.27
N LYS A 206 2.30 14.45 -6.28
CA LYS A 206 3.10 14.06 -5.13
C LYS A 206 4.39 13.34 -5.55
N LYS A 207 4.34 12.51 -6.60
CA LYS A 207 5.51 11.79 -7.09
C LYS A 207 6.54 12.73 -7.73
N PHE A 208 6.11 13.60 -8.64
CA PHE A 208 7.02 14.41 -9.45
C PHE A 208 7.38 15.76 -8.81
N GLU A 209 6.45 16.42 -8.15
CA GLU A 209 6.66 17.77 -7.58
C GLU A 209 7.24 17.72 -6.17
N VAL A 210 6.79 16.74 -5.38
CA VAL A 210 7.13 16.67 -3.96
C VAL A 210 8.22 15.65 -3.73
N ASN A 211 7.96 14.38 -4.03
CA ASN A 211 8.88 13.29 -3.72
C ASN A 211 10.16 13.35 -4.55
N ALA A 212 10.10 13.70 -5.84
CA ALA A 212 11.31 13.75 -6.68
C ALA A 212 12.29 14.83 -6.22
N ALA A 213 11.80 15.95 -5.67
CA ALA A 213 12.61 17.03 -5.11
C ALA A 213 13.10 16.72 -3.67
N HIS A 214 12.23 16.17 -2.81
CA HIS A 214 12.55 15.95 -1.40
C HIS A 214 13.28 14.63 -1.12
N ASN A 215 13.06 13.56 -1.89
CA ASN A 215 13.73 12.29 -1.64
C ASN A 215 15.27 12.37 -1.74
N PRO A 216 15.87 13.09 -2.72
CA PRO A 216 17.31 13.30 -2.77
C PRO A 216 17.86 14.12 -1.59
N GLN A 217 17.03 14.96 -0.95
CA GLN A 217 17.41 15.76 0.21
C GLN A 217 17.39 14.96 1.52
N ARG A 218 16.84 13.74 1.52
CA ARG A 218 16.85 12.88 2.71
C ARG A 218 18.28 12.49 3.02
N THR A 219 18.73 12.76 4.24
CA THR A 219 20.08 12.36 4.64
C THR A 219 20.16 10.84 4.70
N SER A 220 21.36 10.31 4.43
CA SER A 220 21.66 8.88 4.65
C SER A 220 21.33 8.45 6.09
N ALA A 221 21.38 9.37 7.06
CA ALA A 221 20.98 9.13 8.45
C ALA A 221 19.47 8.91 8.59
N GLN A 222 18.62 9.73 7.95
CA GLN A 222 17.16 9.57 7.96
C GLN A 222 16.71 8.26 7.30
N MET A 223 17.33 7.85 6.19
CA MET A 223 17.05 6.55 5.56
C MET A 223 17.52 5.37 6.43
N LYS A 224 18.59 5.57 7.22
CA LYS A 224 19.12 4.57 8.15
C LYS A 224 18.33 4.48 9.45
N GLU A 225 17.56 5.50 9.88
CA GLU A 225 16.79 5.49 11.14
C GLU A 225 15.70 4.42 11.15
N ASP A 226 14.87 4.36 10.10
CA ASP A 226 13.84 3.31 9.95
C ASP A 226 14.47 1.92 9.79
N GLY A 227 15.56 1.82 9.01
CA GLY A 227 16.31 0.58 8.86
C GLY A 227 16.99 0.12 10.17
N ALA A 228 17.43 1.04 11.02
CA ALA A 228 18.06 0.74 12.31
C ALA A 228 17.03 0.22 13.31
N ARG A 229 15.86 0.86 13.39
CA ARG A 229 14.76 0.38 14.24
C ARG A 229 14.29 -1.01 13.81
N ARG A 230 14.14 -1.23 12.51
CA ARG A 230 13.78 -2.54 11.96
C ARG A 230 14.79 -3.63 12.34
N ARG A 231 16.08 -3.35 12.15
CA ARG A 231 17.18 -4.25 12.54
C ARG A 231 17.20 -4.51 14.05
N ALA A 232 16.91 -3.50 14.87
CA ALA A 232 16.83 -3.67 16.32
C ALA A 232 15.71 -4.64 16.73
N PHE A 233 14.56 -4.58 16.07
CA PHE A 233 13.46 -5.54 16.30
C PHE A 233 13.81 -6.94 15.79
N GLU A 234 14.44 -7.06 14.62
CA GLU A 234 14.92 -8.35 14.10
C GLU A 234 15.93 -8.99 15.08
N LEU A 235 16.89 -8.22 15.59
CA LEU A 235 17.87 -8.67 16.57
C LEU A 235 17.20 -9.04 17.91
N LEU A 236 16.29 -8.19 18.40
CA LEU A 236 15.54 -8.47 19.63
C LEU A 236 14.79 -9.79 19.52
N LEU A 237 14.06 -10.00 18.43
CA LEU A 237 13.30 -11.24 18.21
C LEU A 237 14.22 -12.45 18.08
N ALA A 238 15.36 -12.32 17.39
CA ALA A 238 16.34 -13.39 17.31
C ALA A 238 16.86 -13.80 18.71
N GLU A 239 17.14 -12.83 19.57
CA GLU A 239 17.60 -13.08 20.95
C GLU A 239 16.50 -13.66 21.85
N LEU A 240 15.26 -13.17 21.71
CA LEU A 240 14.11 -13.67 22.48
C LEU A 240 13.79 -15.12 22.12
N TYR A 241 13.91 -15.47 20.84
CA TYR A 241 13.61 -16.80 20.32
C TYR A 241 14.83 -17.73 20.19
N GLY A 242 16.03 -17.29 20.55
CA GLY A 242 17.25 -18.10 20.52
C GLY A 242 17.81 -18.40 19.12
N GLY A 243 17.52 -17.56 18.13
CA GLY A 243 18.07 -17.68 16.77
C GLY A 243 17.31 -16.83 15.76
N THR A 244 17.93 -16.54 14.60
CA THR A 244 17.24 -15.83 13.53
C THR A 244 16.08 -16.68 12.98
N PRO A 245 14.99 -16.06 12.49
CA PRO A 245 13.85 -16.80 11.96
C PRO A 245 14.24 -17.84 10.89
N GLN A 246 15.18 -17.50 10.02
CA GLN A 246 15.69 -18.38 8.97
C GLN A 246 16.47 -19.56 9.55
N LEU A 247 17.34 -19.32 10.53
CA LEU A 247 18.12 -20.37 11.17
C LEU A 247 17.20 -21.33 11.94
N ARG A 248 16.25 -20.78 12.71
CA ARG A 248 15.24 -21.57 13.42
C ARG A 248 14.42 -22.43 12.46
N TYR A 249 13.92 -21.84 11.38
CA TYR A 249 13.17 -22.56 10.36
C TYR A 249 14.01 -23.71 9.77
N ARG A 250 15.29 -23.46 9.44
CA ARG A 250 16.21 -24.48 8.95
C ARG A 250 16.42 -25.61 9.97
N HIS A 251 16.60 -25.30 11.25
CA HIS A 251 16.74 -26.32 12.29
C HIS A 251 15.45 -27.15 12.48
N GLU A 252 14.28 -26.51 12.39
CA GLU A 252 12.98 -27.15 12.59
C GLU A 252 12.54 -27.98 11.37
N LYS A 253 12.85 -27.54 10.15
CA LYS A 253 12.34 -28.12 8.90
C LYS A 253 13.39 -28.81 8.02
N GLY A 254 14.68 -28.54 8.27
CA GLY A 254 15.79 -29.05 7.44
C GLY A 254 15.91 -28.39 6.06
N THR A 255 15.11 -27.35 5.79
CA THR A 255 14.99 -26.68 4.49
C THR A 255 15.11 -25.17 4.61
N GLU A 256 15.34 -24.48 3.49
CA GLU A 256 15.39 -23.03 3.44
C GLU A 256 13.98 -22.42 3.44
N LEU A 257 13.74 -21.47 4.35
CA LEU A 257 12.47 -20.74 4.44
C LEU A 257 12.04 -20.15 3.09
N ALA A 258 12.99 -19.54 2.36
CA ALA A 258 12.69 -18.90 1.08
C ALA A 258 12.18 -19.89 0.04
N ASP A 259 12.82 -21.05 -0.10
CA ASP A 259 12.45 -22.04 -1.10
C ASP A 259 11.10 -22.69 -0.80
N ASP A 260 10.84 -23.00 0.48
CA ASP A 260 9.57 -23.58 0.90
C ASP A 260 8.42 -22.60 0.74
N VAL A 261 8.62 -21.34 1.11
CA VAL A 261 7.62 -20.29 0.95
C VAL A 261 7.35 -20.06 -0.54
N TRP A 262 8.38 -19.98 -1.39
CA TRP A 262 8.22 -19.84 -2.84
C TRP A 262 7.38 -20.98 -3.45
N LYS A 263 7.70 -22.23 -3.11
CA LYS A 263 6.96 -23.42 -3.57
C LYS A 263 5.53 -23.45 -3.03
N ARG A 264 5.32 -23.09 -1.77
CA ARG A 264 4.00 -23.07 -1.12
C ARG A 264 3.00 -22.14 -1.83
N PHE A 265 3.49 -21.04 -2.41
CA PHE A 265 2.68 -20.11 -3.20
C PHE A 265 2.68 -20.45 -4.70
N GLY A 266 3.07 -21.66 -5.09
CA GLY A 266 3.01 -22.13 -6.48
C GLY A 266 3.91 -21.32 -7.43
N CYS A 267 5.03 -20.80 -6.91
CA CYS A 267 5.98 -19.99 -7.68
C CYS A 267 5.33 -18.73 -8.31
N ALA A 268 4.35 -18.13 -7.63
CA ALA A 268 3.64 -16.95 -8.10
C ALA A 268 3.44 -15.91 -6.99
N CYS A 269 3.34 -14.64 -7.39
CA CYS A 269 2.97 -13.56 -6.48
C CYS A 269 1.57 -13.79 -5.93
N PHE A 270 1.42 -13.83 -4.60
CA PHE A 270 0.13 -14.03 -3.97
C PHE A 270 -0.91 -12.97 -4.37
N ASN A 271 -0.48 -11.71 -4.49
CA ASN A 271 -1.42 -10.63 -4.75
C ASN A 271 -1.90 -10.57 -6.22
N CYS A 272 -0.98 -10.61 -7.18
CA CYS A 272 -1.32 -10.38 -8.60
C CYS A 272 -1.25 -11.64 -9.47
N GLY A 273 -0.82 -12.77 -8.94
CA GLY A 273 -0.68 -14.03 -9.70
C GLY A 273 0.49 -14.06 -10.68
N ALA A 274 1.32 -13.00 -10.76
CA ALA A 274 2.48 -12.98 -11.64
C ALA A 274 3.42 -14.15 -11.32
N LYS A 275 3.82 -14.90 -12.35
CA LYS A 275 4.77 -16.01 -12.22
C LYS A 275 6.13 -15.46 -11.76
N LEU A 276 6.75 -16.18 -10.84
CA LEU A 276 8.08 -15.91 -10.26
C LEU A 276 8.94 -17.14 -10.54
N PRO A 277 9.60 -17.23 -11.71
CA PRO A 277 10.28 -18.44 -12.17
C PRO A 277 11.39 -18.91 -11.25
N THR A 278 11.98 -18.00 -10.47
CA THR A 278 13.01 -18.34 -9.48
C THR A 278 12.70 -17.71 -8.11
N PRO A 279 13.21 -18.29 -7.00
CA PRO A 279 13.15 -17.65 -5.68
C PRO A 279 13.77 -16.25 -5.63
N ARG A 280 14.66 -15.90 -6.57
CA ARG A 280 15.27 -14.56 -6.64
C ARG A 280 14.31 -13.49 -7.15
N ASP A 281 13.27 -13.89 -7.86
CA ASP A 281 12.25 -12.97 -8.40
C ASP A 281 11.22 -12.57 -7.34
N MET A 282 11.16 -13.30 -6.21
CA MET A 282 10.23 -13.03 -5.13
C MET A 282 10.81 -12.13 -4.04
N HIS A 283 9.90 -11.43 -3.37
CA HIS A 283 10.14 -10.80 -2.08
C HIS A 283 9.40 -11.58 -1.00
N LEU A 284 10.12 -11.99 0.04
CA LEU A 284 9.53 -12.50 1.27
C LEU A 284 8.98 -11.33 2.07
N ASP A 285 7.66 -11.29 2.17
CA ASP A 285 6.95 -10.28 2.93
C ASP A 285 6.55 -10.80 4.31
N HIS A 286 6.62 -9.89 5.30
CA HIS A 286 6.09 -10.18 6.62
C HIS A 286 4.56 -10.12 6.53
N THR A 287 3.92 -11.29 6.59
CA THR A 287 2.47 -11.38 6.53
C THR A 287 1.85 -10.51 7.62
N ARG A 288 2.32 -10.65 8.87
CA ARG A 288 2.00 -9.73 9.96
C ARG A 288 3.16 -8.75 10.19
N PRO A 289 2.92 -7.47 10.53
CA PRO A 289 3.98 -6.45 10.50
C PRO A 289 5.07 -6.67 11.57
N LEU A 290 6.34 -6.57 11.18
CA LEU A 290 7.48 -6.56 12.11
C LEU A 290 7.41 -5.43 13.14
N ALA A 291 6.81 -4.29 12.79
CA ALA A 291 6.56 -3.20 13.73
C ALA A 291 5.66 -3.59 14.92
N LEU A 292 5.01 -4.75 14.85
CA LEU A 292 4.20 -5.37 15.90
C LEU A 292 4.82 -6.67 16.43
N LEU A 293 6.13 -6.83 16.24
CA LEU A 293 6.95 -7.95 16.74
C LEU A 293 6.65 -9.31 16.08
N TRP A 294 6.05 -9.30 14.89
CA TRP A 294 5.89 -10.51 14.08
C TRP A 294 7.14 -10.73 13.21
N PRO A 295 7.91 -11.82 13.42
CA PRO A 295 9.12 -12.10 12.65
C PRO A 295 8.80 -12.56 11.22
N LEU A 296 9.82 -12.54 10.33
CA LEU A 296 9.75 -13.19 9.03
C LEU A 296 9.95 -14.71 9.18
N ASP A 297 8.91 -15.39 9.61
CA ASP A 297 8.92 -16.82 9.92
C ASP A 297 8.24 -17.66 8.82
N GLY A 298 7.95 -18.92 9.14
CA GLY A 298 7.24 -19.85 8.28
C GLY A 298 5.88 -19.36 7.78
N THR A 299 5.31 -18.29 8.33
CA THR A 299 4.05 -17.70 7.88
C THR A 299 4.23 -16.62 6.80
N ALA A 300 5.46 -16.36 6.34
CA ALA A 300 5.77 -15.35 5.32
C ALA A 300 4.97 -15.53 4.00
N THR A 301 4.75 -14.40 3.32
CA THR A 301 4.01 -14.32 2.05
C THR A 301 4.94 -14.05 0.88
N VAL A 302 4.67 -14.65 -0.28
CA VAL A 302 5.38 -14.39 -1.55
C VAL A 302 4.74 -13.22 -2.30
N LEU A 303 5.52 -12.16 -2.55
CA LEU A 303 5.10 -11.04 -3.39
C LEU A 303 6.14 -10.74 -4.47
N CYS A 304 5.70 -10.25 -5.63
CA CYS A 304 6.62 -9.62 -6.59
C CYS A 304 7.06 -8.24 -6.10
N GLY A 305 8.13 -7.68 -6.67
CA GLY A 305 8.69 -6.41 -6.22
C GLY A 305 7.72 -5.22 -6.27
N SER A 306 6.80 -5.18 -7.24
CA SER A 306 5.79 -4.14 -7.33
C SER A 306 4.73 -4.25 -6.23
N CYS A 307 4.16 -5.44 -6.02
CA CYS A 307 3.17 -5.66 -4.96
C CYS A 307 3.76 -5.49 -3.56
N ASN A 308 5.01 -5.93 -3.33
CA ASN A 308 5.71 -5.70 -2.07
C ASN A 308 5.90 -4.20 -1.79
N SER A 309 6.29 -3.44 -2.81
CA SER A 309 6.44 -1.97 -2.73
C SER A 309 5.11 -1.23 -2.56
N GLU A 310 3.99 -1.84 -2.94
CA GLU A 310 2.64 -1.31 -2.78
C GLU A 310 2.07 -1.60 -1.39
N LYS A 311 2.28 -2.82 -0.87
CA LYS A 311 1.88 -3.22 0.47
C LYS A 311 2.57 -2.37 1.54
N ARG A 312 3.90 -2.16 1.41
CA ARG A 312 4.71 -1.39 2.37
C ARG A 312 4.49 -1.86 3.82
N ASP A 313 4.05 -0.96 4.69
CA ASP A 313 3.75 -1.16 6.11
C ASP A 313 2.25 -1.36 6.41
N ARG A 314 1.41 -1.50 5.37
CA ARG A 314 -0.02 -1.77 5.53
C ARG A 314 -0.24 -3.15 6.15
N ALA A 315 -1.24 -3.24 7.03
CA ALA A 315 -1.73 -4.51 7.52
C ALA A 315 -2.33 -5.36 6.38
N PRO A 316 -2.40 -6.69 6.51
CA PRO A 316 -3.05 -7.55 5.51
C PRO A 316 -4.47 -7.10 5.18
N SER A 317 -5.28 -6.78 6.19
CA SER A 317 -6.67 -6.34 6.02
C SER A 317 -6.81 -5.01 5.31
N ASP A 318 -5.80 -4.16 5.39
CA ASP A 318 -5.75 -2.92 4.62
C ASP A 318 -5.40 -3.19 3.16
N PHE A 319 -4.69 -4.26 2.82
CA PHE A 319 -4.10 -4.47 1.49
C PHE A 319 -4.81 -5.53 0.64
N TYR A 320 -5.33 -6.58 1.25
CA TYR A 320 -5.98 -7.69 0.58
C TYR A 320 -7.49 -7.61 0.72
N THR A 321 -8.21 -8.08 -0.30
CA THR A 321 -9.66 -8.26 -0.21
C THR A 321 -10.01 -9.39 0.76
N PRO A 322 -11.24 -9.45 1.30
CA PRO A 322 -11.67 -10.53 2.19
C PRO A 322 -11.45 -11.95 1.61
N ALA A 323 -11.68 -12.13 0.31
CA ALA A 323 -11.43 -13.40 -0.38
C ALA A 323 -9.92 -13.75 -0.39
N LYS A 324 -9.05 -12.76 -0.64
CA LYS A 324 -7.59 -12.97 -0.55
C LYS A 324 -7.17 -13.23 0.89
N LEU A 325 -7.74 -12.56 1.90
CA LEU A 325 -7.43 -12.86 3.30
C LEU A 325 -7.78 -14.30 3.67
N ALA A 326 -8.93 -14.80 3.25
CA ALA A 326 -9.32 -16.19 3.47
C ALA A 326 -8.37 -17.19 2.78
N ALA A 327 -7.97 -16.91 1.53
CA ALA A 327 -6.97 -17.70 0.82
C ALA A 327 -5.60 -17.66 1.53
N LEU A 328 -5.18 -16.48 2.00
CA LEU A 328 -3.92 -16.29 2.70
C LEU A 328 -3.89 -17.04 4.03
N ALA A 329 -4.98 -17.01 4.79
CA ALA A 329 -5.14 -17.78 6.03
C ALA A 329 -4.94 -19.28 5.77
N LYS A 330 -5.57 -19.82 4.71
CA LYS A 330 -5.44 -21.23 4.33
C LYS A 330 -3.99 -21.62 3.98
N ILE A 331 -3.26 -20.75 3.27
CA ILE A 331 -1.89 -21.02 2.85
C ILE A 331 -0.90 -20.88 4.00
N THR A 332 -1.04 -19.84 4.82
CA THR A 332 -0.08 -19.49 5.88
C THR A 332 -0.35 -20.19 7.21
N GLY A 333 -1.57 -20.71 7.41
CA GLY A 333 -2.04 -21.24 8.69
C GLY A 333 -2.36 -20.15 9.72
N ILE A 334 -2.30 -18.86 9.36
CA ILE A 334 -2.69 -17.77 10.25
C ILE A 334 -4.23 -17.72 10.34
N PRO A 335 -4.82 -17.61 11.54
CA PRO A 335 -6.26 -17.44 11.69
C PRO A 335 -6.79 -16.23 10.89
N PRO A 336 -7.96 -16.32 10.23
CA PRO A 336 -8.54 -15.19 9.50
C PRO A 336 -8.71 -13.93 10.34
N ASP A 337 -9.08 -14.08 11.61
CA ASP A 337 -9.25 -12.97 12.56
C ASP A 337 -7.94 -12.24 12.84
N ASP A 338 -6.81 -12.95 12.91
CA ASP A 338 -5.46 -12.38 13.09
C ASP A 338 -4.98 -11.64 11.82
N LEU A 339 -5.43 -12.05 10.64
CA LEU A 339 -5.16 -11.32 9.40
C LEU A 339 -6.07 -10.09 9.24
N ALA A 340 -7.29 -10.16 9.78
CA ALA A 340 -8.26 -9.09 9.75
C ALA A 340 -7.92 -7.95 10.72
N LYS A 341 -7.38 -8.30 11.90
CA LYS A 341 -7.09 -7.35 12.99
C LYS A 341 -5.60 -7.13 13.15
N THR A 342 -5.21 -5.88 13.34
CA THR A 342 -3.82 -5.52 13.59
C THR A 342 -3.55 -5.60 15.09
N HIS A 343 -2.80 -6.61 15.54
CA HIS A 343 -2.41 -6.76 16.95
C HIS A 343 -0.93 -7.15 17.12
N PRO A 344 -0.33 -6.87 18.30
CA PRO A 344 1.02 -7.31 18.64
C PRO A 344 1.18 -8.83 18.69
N ASN A 345 2.41 -9.29 18.48
CA ASN A 345 2.84 -10.62 18.86
C ASN A 345 2.94 -10.72 20.39
N GLU A 346 1.86 -11.22 21.02
CA GLU A 346 1.76 -11.33 22.48
C GLU A 346 2.81 -12.30 23.07
N GLU A 347 3.21 -13.33 22.32
CA GLU A 347 4.26 -14.25 22.75
C GLU A 347 5.61 -13.53 22.87
N ALA A 348 5.99 -12.75 21.85
CA ALA A 348 7.22 -11.96 21.88
C ALA A 348 7.23 -10.93 23.01
N LEU A 349 6.08 -10.27 23.26
CA LEU A 349 5.93 -9.37 24.40
C LEU A 349 6.10 -10.11 25.74
N ALA A 350 5.47 -11.27 25.90
CA ALA A 350 5.60 -12.06 27.12
C ALA A 350 7.05 -12.51 27.36
N LEU A 351 7.79 -12.90 26.32
CA LEU A 351 9.22 -13.24 26.40
C LEU A 351 10.07 -12.03 26.79
N LEU A 352 9.83 -10.87 26.17
CA LEU A 352 10.51 -9.61 26.50
C LEU A 352 10.29 -9.24 27.96
N LEU A 353 9.04 -9.28 28.43
CA LEU A 353 8.67 -8.89 29.79
C LEU A 353 9.28 -9.82 30.86
N ARG A 354 9.47 -11.10 30.55
CA ARG A 354 10.21 -12.03 31.43
C ARG A 354 11.72 -11.77 31.47
N ARG A 355 12.26 -11.05 30.48
CA ARG A 355 13.69 -10.79 30.31
C ARG A 355 14.03 -9.30 30.38
N LEU A 356 13.29 -8.50 31.15
CA LEU A 356 13.52 -7.06 31.23
C LEU A 356 14.93 -6.72 31.77
N ASP A 357 15.44 -7.49 32.72
CA ASP A 357 16.79 -7.26 33.26
C ASP A 357 17.87 -7.44 32.19
N TRP A 358 17.78 -8.50 31.40
CA TRP A 358 18.63 -8.70 30.23
C TRP A 358 18.43 -7.59 29.19
N PHE A 359 17.18 -7.21 28.90
CA PHE A 359 16.86 -6.21 27.89
C PHE A 359 17.51 -4.84 28.22
N PHE A 360 17.35 -4.37 29.46
CA PHE A 360 17.93 -3.11 29.90
C PHE A 360 19.41 -3.21 30.27
N GLY A 361 19.84 -4.34 30.81
CA GLY A 361 21.18 -4.56 31.35
C GLY A 361 22.20 -4.99 30.31
N GLU A 362 21.77 -5.58 29.20
CA GLU A 362 22.67 -6.11 28.16
C GLU A 362 22.26 -5.63 26.78
N PHE A 363 21.01 -5.89 26.36
CA PHE A 363 20.59 -5.62 24.98
C PHE A 363 20.68 -4.13 24.62
N LEU A 364 20.13 -3.25 25.46
CA LEU A 364 20.17 -1.80 25.23
C LEU A 364 21.54 -1.15 25.47
N LEU A 365 22.51 -1.89 26.04
CA LEU A 365 23.88 -1.41 26.25
C LEU A 365 24.83 -1.76 25.10
N ARG A 366 24.35 -2.51 24.10
CA ARG A 366 25.13 -2.81 22.89
C ARG A 366 25.53 -1.53 22.17
N GLU A 367 26.69 -1.55 21.52
CA GLU A 367 27.28 -0.39 20.83
C GLU A 367 26.30 0.23 19.81
N GLU A 368 25.54 -0.60 19.08
CA GLU A 368 24.54 -0.14 18.13
C GLU A 368 23.31 0.51 18.77
N MET A 369 23.00 0.20 20.04
CA MET A 369 21.87 0.75 20.78
C MET A 369 22.23 2.04 21.53
N THR A 370 23.50 2.25 21.84
CA THR A 370 23.98 3.46 22.54
C THR A 370 24.36 4.59 21.59
N LYS A 371 24.51 4.31 20.29
CA LYS A 371 24.81 5.32 19.26
C LYS A 371 23.74 6.40 19.20
N GLU A 372 24.20 7.65 19.29
CA GLU A 372 23.39 8.85 19.09
C GLU A 372 23.48 9.32 17.63
N ARG A 373 22.34 9.67 17.04
CA ARG A 373 22.24 10.27 15.70
C ARG A 373 21.17 11.35 15.74
N ASP A 374 21.51 12.56 15.30
CA ASP A 374 20.60 13.71 15.27
C ASP A 374 19.89 13.97 16.62
N GLY A 375 20.63 13.88 17.73
CA GLY A 375 20.09 14.11 19.07
C GLY A 375 19.26 12.96 19.64
N LYS A 376 19.24 11.78 18.98
CA LYS A 376 18.44 10.62 19.40
C LYS A 376 19.31 9.39 19.61
N ILE A 377 19.15 8.73 20.75
CA ILE A 377 19.81 7.47 21.08
C ILE A 377 18.99 6.30 20.52
N ALA A 378 19.64 5.38 19.79
CA ALA A 378 18.94 4.26 19.13
C ALA A 378 18.11 3.40 20.09
N GLY A 379 18.65 3.06 21.27
CA GLY A 379 17.97 2.28 22.30
C GLY A 379 16.71 2.97 22.85
N GLU A 380 16.73 4.29 23.00
CA GLU A 380 15.53 5.05 23.39
C GLU A 380 14.43 4.96 22.33
N LEU A 381 14.80 4.99 21.05
CA LEU A 381 13.84 4.82 19.96
C LEU A 381 13.23 3.43 19.95
N VAL A 382 14.00 2.40 20.32
CA VAL A 382 13.51 1.02 20.50
C VAL A 382 12.53 0.94 21.66
N VAL A 383 12.86 1.51 22.83
CA VAL A 383 11.95 1.56 24.00
C VAL A 383 10.66 2.28 23.64
N LYS A 384 10.74 3.46 23.01
CA LYS A 384 9.55 4.22 22.55
C LYS A 384 8.72 3.44 21.54
N ALA A 385 9.35 2.67 20.65
CA ALA A 385 8.65 1.83 19.69
C ALA A 385 7.94 0.66 20.39
N LEU A 386 8.62 -0.06 21.29
CA LEU A 386 8.05 -1.16 22.07
C LEU A 386 6.90 -0.67 22.97
N GLN A 387 7.00 0.53 23.55
CA GLN A 387 5.90 1.12 24.32
C GLN A 387 4.63 1.28 23.48
N LYS A 388 4.75 1.65 22.20
CA LYS A 388 3.61 1.74 21.28
C LYS A 388 3.03 0.37 20.95
N VAL A 389 3.87 -0.67 20.89
CA VAL A 389 3.43 -2.06 20.72
C VAL A 389 2.67 -2.53 21.95
N LEU A 390 3.20 -2.32 23.16
CA LEU A 390 2.53 -2.65 24.43
C LEU A 390 1.18 -1.94 24.56
N ALA A 391 1.07 -0.67 24.17
CA ALA A 391 -0.20 0.07 24.20
C ALA A 391 -1.31 -0.55 23.33
N ARG A 392 -0.93 -1.38 22.34
CA ARG A 392 -1.84 -2.13 21.45
C ARG A 392 -2.07 -3.57 21.89
N SER A 393 -1.36 -4.05 22.91
CA SER A 393 -1.52 -5.41 23.44
C SER A 393 -2.81 -5.52 24.22
N GLY A 394 -3.52 -6.64 24.05
CA GLY A 394 -4.68 -6.96 24.88
C GLY A 394 -4.30 -7.38 26.29
N GLN A 395 -3.07 -7.88 26.48
CA GLN A 395 -2.62 -8.52 27.72
C GLN A 395 -1.70 -7.62 28.55
N HIS A 396 -0.98 -6.70 27.91
CA HIS A 396 0.15 -5.96 28.52
C HIS A 396 0.04 -4.44 28.41
N LYS A 397 -1.14 -3.90 28.11
CA LYS A 397 -1.39 -2.45 27.92
C LYS A 397 -0.97 -1.58 29.11
N GLY A 398 -1.01 -2.13 30.34
CA GLY A 398 -0.64 -1.42 31.56
C GLY A 398 0.88 -1.24 31.77
N MET A 399 1.72 -1.89 30.97
CA MET A 399 3.17 -1.83 31.14
C MET A 399 3.76 -0.51 30.60
N ASN A 400 4.53 0.17 31.44
CA ASN A 400 5.24 1.39 31.07
C ASN A 400 6.76 1.15 31.01
N LEU A 401 7.20 0.70 29.84
CA LEU A 401 8.59 0.41 29.52
C LEU A 401 9.46 1.68 29.52
N GLN A 402 8.88 2.84 29.19
CA GLN A 402 9.59 4.12 29.23
C GLN A 402 9.92 4.53 30.68
N ALA A 403 8.94 4.45 31.58
CA ALA A 403 9.18 4.74 32.99
C ALA A 403 10.21 3.78 33.60
N GLU A 404 10.18 2.50 33.21
CA GLU A 404 11.16 1.52 33.65
C GLU A 404 12.57 1.83 33.14
N TYR A 405 12.69 2.25 31.88
CA TYR A 405 13.96 2.71 31.30
C TYR A 405 14.52 3.92 32.06
N ASP A 406 13.68 4.91 32.33
CA ASP A 406 14.08 6.14 33.01
C ASP A 406 14.53 5.83 34.46
N ARG A 407 13.77 4.99 35.18
CA ARG A 407 14.12 4.50 36.52
C ARG A 407 15.51 3.87 36.55
N ARG A 408 15.80 2.95 35.64
CA ARG A 408 17.10 2.25 35.58
C ARG A 408 18.26 3.17 35.19
N ARG A 409 18.01 4.22 34.39
CA ARG A 409 19.02 5.24 34.08
C ARG A 409 19.32 6.11 35.28
N THR A 410 18.31 6.50 36.05
CA THR A 410 18.48 7.31 37.26
C THR A 410 19.19 6.57 38.38
N GLN A 411 19.07 5.23 38.44
CA GLN A 411 19.77 4.40 39.44
C GLN A 411 21.24 4.11 39.11
N LYS A 412 21.70 4.40 37.88
CA LYS A 412 23.10 4.23 37.44
C LYS A 412 23.88 5.56 37.38
N ARG A 413 23.25 6.68 37.69
CA ARG A 413 23.89 7.97 37.97
C ARG A 413 23.98 8.15 39.48
#